data_AF-A0A967WTU6-F1
#
_entry.id   AF-A0A967WTU6-F1
#
_cell.length_a   1.000
_cell.length_b   1.000
_cell.length_c   1.000
_cell.angle_alpha   90.00
_cell.angle_beta   90.00
_cell.angle_gamma   90.00
#
_symmetry.space_group_name_H-M   'P 1'
#
loop_
_entity.id
_entity.type
_entity.pdbx_description
1 polymer ?
#
loop_
_entity_poly.entity_id
_entity_poly.type
_entity_poly.pdbx_seq_one_letter_code
_entity_poly.pdbx_strand_id
1 'polypeptide(L)'
;RYARENQVPYLGLCLGMQVMVIELARHALNSDEPNSTEFDIKTEYPVIDLMADQRDISEMGGTMRLGLYPCQLSPGTRAAAAYA
;
A
#
# COMPACT_ATOMS: atom_id res chain seq x y z
N ARG A 1 2.39 -8.87 -9.77
CA ARG A 1 1.98 -9.65 -10.97
C ARG A 1 2.53 -11.07 -10.96
N TYR A 2 3.82 -11.29 -11.24
CA TYR A 2 4.40 -12.64 -11.36
C TYR A 2 4.07 -13.54 -10.16
N ALA A 3 4.31 -13.08 -8.94
CA ALA A 3 4.07 -13.90 -7.75
C ALA A 3 2.58 -14.28 -7.57
N ARG A 4 1.65 -13.37 -7.88
CA ARG A 4 0.20 -13.62 -7.85
C ARG A 4 -0.21 -14.66 -8.89
N GLU A 5 0.26 -14.50 -10.13
CA GLU A 5 -0.07 -15.38 -11.26
C GLU A 5 0.55 -16.78 -11.13
N ASN A 6 1.72 -16.88 -10.50
CA ASN A 6 2.47 -18.14 -10.36
C ASN A 6 2.37 -18.75 -8.96
N GLN A 7 1.48 -18.24 -8.10
CA GLN A 7 1.25 -18.71 -6.73
C GLN A 7 2.53 -18.78 -5.88
N VAL A 8 3.48 -17.86 -6.13
CA VAL A 8 4.72 -17.75 -5.34
C VAL A 8 4.41 -16.95 -4.07
N PRO A 9 4.79 -17.44 -2.87
CA PRO A 9 4.65 -16.66 -1.65
C PRO A 9 5.35 -15.30 -1.77
N TYR A 10 4.65 -14.24 -1.40
CA TYR A 10 5.15 -12.87 -1.53
C TYR A 10 4.89 -12.09 -0.24
N LEU A 11 5.92 -11.38 0.23
CA LEU A 11 5.84 -10.46 1.37
C LEU A 11 6.29 -9.06 0.90
N GLY A 12 5.35 -8.12 0.85
CA GLY A 12 5.62 -6.73 0.50
C GLY A 12 5.80 -5.88 1.76
N LEU A 13 6.94 -5.19 1.89
CA LEU A 13 7.22 -4.27 2.99
C LEU A 13 7.36 -2.85 2.46
N CYS A 14 6.79 -1.87 3.19
CA CYS A 14 6.81 -0.46 2.80
C CYS A 14 6.37 -0.28 1.34
N LEU A 15 7.25 0.20 0.46
CA LEU A 15 6.98 0.33 -0.97
C LEU A 15 6.55 -0.98 -1.63
N GLY A 16 7.08 -2.13 -1.19
CA GLY A 16 6.67 -3.43 -1.70
C GLY A 16 5.19 -3.75 -1.43
N MET A 17 4.64 -3.26 -0.32
CA MET A 17 3.20 -3.35 -0.04
C MET A 17 2.42 -2.42 -0.99
N GLN A 18 2.91 -1.20 -1.22
CA GLN A 18 2.25 -0.25 -2.14
C GLN A 18 2.19 -0.80 -3.56
N VAL A 19 3.30 -1.34 -4.08
CA VAL A 19 3.37 -1.96 -5.43
C VAL A 19 2.42 -3.16 -5.54
N MET A 20 2.26 -3.94 -4.46
CA MET A 20 1.28 -5.02 -4.43
C MET A 20 -0.16 -4.50 -4.57
N VAL A 21 -0.54 -3.45 -3.84
CA VAL A 21 -1.87 -2.84 -3.93
C VAL A 21 -2.11 -2.27 -5.33
N ILE A 22 -1.14 -1.56 -5.89
CA ILE A 22 -1.21 -1.01 -7.26
C ILE A 22 -1.43 -2.13 -8.27
N GLU A 23 -0.64 -3.20 -8.24
CA GLU A 23 -0.80 -4.30 -9.20
C GLU A 23 -2.14 -5.02 -9.04
N LEU A 24 -2.61 -5.21 -7.80
CA LEU A 24 -3.91 -5.84 -7.57
C LEU A 24 -5.06 -4.98 -8.09
N ALA A 25 -5.02 -3.66 -7.88
CA ALA A 25 -6.02 -2.72 -8.39
C ALA A 25 -6.03 -2.68 -9.92
N ARG A 26 -4.85 -2.61 -10.56
CA ARG A 26 -4.73 -2.68 -12.02
C ARG A 26 -5.30 -3.97 -12.59
N HIS A 27 -5.01 -5.10 -11.94
CA HIS A 27 -5.56 -6.39 -12.33
C HIS A 27 -7.09 -6.45 -12.18
N ALA A 28 -7.63 -6.00 -11.05
CA ALA A 28 -9.07 -6.04 -10.76
C ALA A 28 -9.88 -5.12 -11.68
N LEU A 29 -9.33 -3.97 -12.06
CA LEU A 29 -9.98 -2.98 -12.93
C LEU A 29 -9.62 -3.15 -14.41
N ASN A 30 -8.73 -4.09 -14.74
CA ASN A 30 -8.20 -4.30 -16.08
C ASN A 30 -7.73 -2.98 -16.75
N SER A 31 -7.00 -2.17 -15.98
CA SER A 31 -6.53 -0.84 -16.36
C SER A 31 -5.16 -0.59 -15.75
N ASP A 32 -4.28 0.13 -16.44
CA ASP A 32 -2.98 0.54 -15.91
C ASP A 32 -3.03 1.87 -15.14
N GLU A 33 -4.19 2.53 -15.12
CA GLU A 33 -4.39 3.84 -14.47
C GLU A 33 -4.18 3.83 -12.94
N PRO A 34 -4.66 2.84 -12.16
CA PRO A 34 -4.43 2.82 -10.71
C PRO A 34 -2.96 2.94 -10.32
N ASN A 35 -2.64 3.90 -9.46
CA ASN A 35 -1.27 4.19 -9.07
C ASN A 35 -1.16 4.84 -7.67
N SER A 36 0.09 5.04 -7.22
CA SER A 36 0.40 5.94 -6.10
C SER A 36 0.56 7.37 -6.62
N THR A 37 0.05 8.35 -5.88
CA THR A 37 0.29 9.78 -6.18
C THR A 37 1.77 10.16 -6.06
N GLU A 38 2.57 9.35 -5.35
CA GLU A 38 4.03 9.46 -5.32
C GLU A 38 4.67 9.21 -6.68
N PHE A 39 4.08 8.33 -7.50
CA PHE A 39 4.59 7.98 -8.84
C PHE A 39 3.89 8.72 -9.96
N ASP A 40 2.59 8.95 -9.81
CA ASP A 40 1.77 9.65 -10.78
C ASP A 40 0.69 10.47 -10.08
N ILE A 41 0.96 11.76 -9.92
CA ILE A 41 0.03 12.71 -9.30
C ILE A 41 -1.25 12.93 -10.12
N LYS A 42 -1.28 12.51 -11.40
CA LYS A 42 -2.42 12.71 -12.30
C LYS A 42 -3.31 11.47 -12.42
N THR A 43 -2.98 10.37 -11.74
CA THR A 43 -3.81 9.15 -11.77
C THR A 43 -5.25 9.46 -11.37
N GLU A 44 -6.20 8.96 -12.16
CA GLU A 44 -7.63 9.05 -11.81
C GLU A 44 -8.00 8.11 -10.64
N TYR A 45 -7.13 7.14 -10.32
CA TYR A 45 -7.35 6.12 -9.29
C TYR A 45 -6.16 6.09 -8.29
N PRO A 46 -6.05 7.06 -7.38
CA PRO A 46 -4.97 7.14 -6.38
C PRO A 46 -5.18 6.11 -5.27
N VAL A 47 -4.87 4.85 -5.55
CA VAL A 47 -5.03 3.74 -4.59
C VAL A 47 -4.03 3.78 -3.43
N ILE A 48 -2.95 4.55 -3.59
CA ILE A 48 -2.00 4.93 -2.54
C ILE A 48 -1.84 6.45 -2.63
N ASP A 49 -1.98 7.15 -1.50
CA ASP A 49 -1.88 8.59 -1.43
C ASP A 49 -1.37 9.03 -0.04
N LEU A 50 -1.02 10.31 0.07
CA LEU A 50 -0.77 10.95 1.35
C LEU A 50 -2.04 10.96 2.20
N MET A 51 -1.87 10.77 3.51
CA MET A 51 -2.97 10.91 4.44
C MET A 51 -3.51 12.34 4.39
N ALA A 52 -4.83 12.51 4.54
CA ALA A 52 -5.47 13.82 4.46
C ALA A 52 -4.80 14.86 5.36
N ASP A 53 -4.42 14.45 6.58
CA ASP A 53 -3.78 15.29 7.58
C ASP A 53 -2.33 15.69 7.22
N GLN A 54 -1.74 15.07 6.20
CA GLN A 54 -0.38 15.35 5.72
C GLN A 54 -0.36 16.22 4.44
N ARG A 55 -1.53 16.54 3.85
CA ARG A 55 -1.62 17.26 2.56
C ARG A 55 -1.14 18.71 2.63
N ASP A 56 -1.33 19.37 3.77
CA ASP A 56 -0.92 20.78 3.98
C ASP A 56 0.48 20.92 4.57
N ILE A 57 1.20 19.81 4.76
CA ILE A 57 2.53 19.80 5.38
C ILE A 57 3.59 19.90 4.29
N SER A 58 4.22 21.07 4.17
CA SER A 58 5.26 21.34 3.17
C SER A 58 6.60 20.63 3.46
N GLU A 59 6.86 20.26 4.72
CA GLU A 59 8.07 19.57 5.16
C GLU A 59 7.79 18.07 5.33
N MET A 60 7.90 17.34 4.22
CA MET A 60 7.76 15.88 4.17
C MET A 60 9.04 15.23 4.70
N GLY A 61 9.00 14.78 5.96
CA GLY A 61 10.19 14.31 6.69
C GLY A 61 9.85 13.87 8.11
N GLY A 62 9.64 14.85 8.98
CA GLY A 62 9.36 14.64 10.41
C GLY A 62 7.91 14.29 10.76
N THR A 63 6.98 14.42 9.80
CA THR A 63 5.55 14.13 9.97
C THR A 63 5.15 12.74 9.46
N MET A 64 6.13 11.95 9.03
CA MET A 64 5.95 10.55 8.65
C MET A 64 5.65 9.69 9.88
N ARG A 65 4.92 8.58 9.67
CA ARG A 65 4.67 7.59 10.72
C ARG A 65 5.95 6.81 11.04
N LEU A 66 6.68 7.26 12.07
CA LEU A 66 7.95 6.67 12.53
C LEU A 66 7.84 6.15 13.97
N GLY A 67 8.51 5.03 14.26
CA GLY A 67 8.55 4.45 15.60
C GLY A 67 7.42 3.46 15.87
N LEU A 68 7.13 3.23 17.14
CA LEU A 68 6.11 2.27 17.56
C LEU A 68 4.71 2.82 17.26
N TYR A 69 3.94 2.07 16.48
CA TYR A 69 2.54 2.34 16.23
C TYR A 69 1.70 1.12 16.63
N PRO A 70 0.55 1.33 17.29
CA PRO A 70 -0.37 0.24 17.57
C PRO A 70 -0.89 -0.35 16.25
N CYS A 71 -0.76 -1.66 16.10
CA CYS A 71 -1.32 -2.42 14.98
C CYS A 71 -2.41 -3.34 15.52
N GLN A 72 -3.66 -3.06 15.16
CA GLN A 72 -4.80 -3.92 15.51
C GLN A 72 -4.98 -4.96 14.41
N LEU A 73 -4.68 -6.21 14.72
CA LEU A 73 -4.80 -7.32 13.77
C LEU A 73 -6.25 -7.82 13.73
N SER A 74 -6.81 -7.95 12.54
CA SER A 74 -8.15 -8.51 12.36
C SER A 74 -8.15 -10.00 12.65
N PRO A 75 -9.04 -10.50 13.54
CA PRO A 75 -9.16 -11.93 13.84
C PRO A 75 -9.40 -12.78 12.58
N GLY A 76 -8.88 -14.01 12.57
CA GLY A 76 -9.05 -14.96 11.46
C GLY A 76 -8.20 -14.68 10.22
N THR A 77 -7.38 -13.62 10.22
CA THR A 77 -6.46 -13.33 9.11
C THR A 77 -5.13 -14.08 9.25
N ARG A 78 -4.41 -14.26 8.13
CA ARG A 78 -3.03 -14.79 8.15
C ARG A 78 -2.08 -13.93 8.99
N ALA A 79 -2.31 -12.62 9.04
CA ALA A 79 -1.53 -11.70 9.85
C ALA A 79 -1.74 -11.98 11.36
N ALA A 80 -2.99 -12.10 11.82
CA ALA A 80 -3.27 -12.46 13.21
C ALA A 80 -2.66 -13.81 13.60
N ALA A 81 -2.78 -14.83 12.73
CA ALA A 81 -2.22 -16.15 12.99
C ALA A 81 -0.68 -16.17 13.09
N ALA A 82 0.02 -15.24 12.46
CA ALA A 82 1.48 -15.16 12.50
C ALA A 82 2.03 -14.57 13.81
N TYR A 83 1.18 -13.92 14.61
CA TYR A 83 1.54 -13.26 15.88
C TYR A 83 0.80 -13.86 17.10
N ALA A 84 0.11 -15.00 16.90
CA ALA A 84 -0.62 -15.72 17.93
C ALA A 84 0.29 -16.59 18.81
#